data_AF-A0A6C8GQ28-F1
#
_entry.id   AF-A0A6C8GQ28-F1
#
_cell.length_a   1.000
_cell.length_b   1.000
_cell.length_c   1.000
_cell.angle_alpha   90.00
_cell.angle_beta   90.00
_cell.angle_gamma   90.00
#
_symmetry.space_group_name_H-M   'P 1'
#
loop_
_entity.id
_entity.type
_entity.pdbx_description
1 polymer ?
#
loop_
_entity_poly.entity_id
_entity_poly.type
_entity_poly.pdbx_seq_one_letter_code
_entity_poly.pdbx_strand_id
1 'polypeptide(L)'
;MEPKKGEAKVQKVKNWSPVWIFPIVTALIGAWILFYHYSHQGPEVTLITTNAEGIEGGKTTIKSRSVDVGVVESATLTDDLTHVQIKARLHSGMEKLLHKDSVFWVVKPQVGREGISGLGTLLSGAYIELQPGSKGSQPESYQLLDSPPLAPPDAKGIRVILDSKKAGQLSPGDPVLFRGYRVGSVETSSFDPQKRTMSYQLFIKAPNDRLVTSNVRFWKDSGIAVDLTSAGMRVEMGSLTTLFGGGVSFDVPEGLEQGQPVAEKTAFNLYDDQKSIQDSLYTDHIDYLMFFKDSVRGLQPGAPLEFRGIRLGTVSKVPFFASNMRQVFNDDYRIPVLVRIEPERLKAQLGENADVGAHLTELLKRGLRASSGNLVTGALY
;
A
#
# COMPACT_ATOMS: atom_id res chain seq x y z
N MET A 1 -50.57 -105.01 29.11
CA MET A 1 -51.22 -103.76 28.69
C MET A 1 -51.22 -102.85 29.91
N GLU A 2 -50.64 -101.65 29.96
CA GLU A 2 -50.05 -100.74 28.97
C GLU A 2 -49.27 -99.68 29.79
N PRO A 3 -48.07 -99.23 29.39
CA PRO A 3 -47.30 -98.27 30.19
C PRO A 3 -47.73 -96.84 29.86
N LYS A 4 -48.25 -96.08 30.84
CA LYS A 4 -48.46 -94.63 30.65
C LYS A 4 -47.13 -93.88 30.78
N LYS A 5 -46.48 -93.64 29.63
CA LYS A 5 -45.41 -92.64 29.50
C LYS A 5 -46.02 -91.24 29.60
N GLY A 6 -45.62 -90.48 30.61
CA GLY A 6 -45.85 -89.03 30.64
C GLY A 6 -44.83 -88.34 29.74
N GLU A 7 -45.28 -87.82 28.59
CA GLU A 7 -44.48 -86.91 27.78
C GLU A 7 -44.55 -85.49 28.37
N ALA A 8 -43.41 -84.96 28.79
CA ALA A 8 -43.31 -83.57 29.22
C ALA A 8 -43.35 -82.65 27.99
N LYS A 9 -44.39 -81.81 27.89
CA LYS A 9 -44.43 -80.71 26.92
C LYS A 9 -43.48 -79.60 27.36
N VAL A 10 -42.27 -79.58 26.79
CA VAL A 10 -41.32 -78.48 26.95
C VAL A 10 -41.80 -77.29 26.13
N GLN A 11 -42.36 -76.26 26.78
CA GLN A 11 -42.56 -74.95 26.16
C GLN A 11 -41.29 -74.10 26.36
N LYS A 12 -40.65 -73.71 25.25
CA LYS A 12 -39.57 -72.70 25.28
C LYS A 12 -40.19 -71.33 25.59
N VAL A 13 -40.07 -70.90 26.83
CA VAL A 13 -40.45 -69.54 27.24
C VAL A 13 -39.41 -68.57 26.66
N LYS A 14 -39.76 -67.89 25.55
CA LYS A 14 -38.95 -66.82 24.95
C LYS A 14 -39.36 -65.47 25.57
N ASN A 15 -39.21 -65.34 26.88
CA ASN A 15 -39.50 -64.09 27.55
C ASN A 15 -38.19 -63.31 27.69
N TRP A 16 -38.10 -62.16 27.02
CA TRP A 16 -37.04 -61.21 27.28
C TRP A 16 -37.12 -60.77 28.74
N SER A 17 -36.04 -60.99 29.50
CA SER A 17 -35.97 -60.57 30.89
C SER A 17 -36.03 -59.03 30.96
N PRO A 18 -36.93 -58.43 31.77
CA PRO A 18 -37.00 -56.98 31.98
C PRO A 18 -35.68 -56.35 32.45
N VAL A 19 -34.73 -57.16 32.93
CA VAL A 19 -33.37 -56.74 33.30
C VAL A 19 -32.60 -56.11 32.12
N TRP A 20 -32.93 -56.48 30.88
CA TRP A 20 -32.31 -55.90 29.68
C TRP A 20 -32.77 -54.48 29.34
N ILE A 21 -33.80 -53.96 30.02
CA ILE A 21 -34.24 -52.57 29.83
C ILE A 21 -33.14 -51.59 30.28
N PHE A 22 -32.49 -51.88 31.41
CA PHE A 22 -31.50 -50.97 31.99
C PHE A 22 -30.27 -50.75 31.08
N PRO A 23 -29.61 -51.80 30.53
CA PRO A 23 -28.50 -51.63 29.58
C PRO A 23 -28.90 -50.88 28.30
N ILE A 24 -30.10 -51.15 27.77
CA ILE A 24 -30.59 -50.50 26.54
C ILE A 24 -30.84 -49.02 26.78
N VAL A 25 -31.49 -48.67 27.89
CA VAL A 25 -31.73 -47.27 28.26
C VAL A 25 -30.41 -46.54 28.48
N THR A 26 -29.45 -47.14 29.17
CA THR A 26 -28.11 -46.55 29.36
C THR A 26 -27.39 -46.35 28.02
N ALA A 27 -27.46 -47.32 27.10
CA ALA A 27 -26.87 -47.19 25.77
C ALA A 27 -27.53 -46.06 24.95
N LEU A 28 -28.86 -45.92 25.03
CA LEU A 28 -29.59 -44.83 24.37
C LEU A 28 -29.23 -43.46 24.96
N ILE A 29 -29.08 -43.35 26.28
CA ILE A 29 -28.61 -42.10 26.94
C ILE A 29 -27.19 -41.78 26.51
N GLY A 30 -26.29 -42.78 26.46
CA GLY A 30 -24.93 -42.60 25.98
C GLY A 30 -24.88 -42.12 24.53
N ALA A 31 -25.67 -42.75 23.66
CA ALA A 31 -25.81 -42.34 22.26
C ALA A 31 -26.39 -40.92 22.14
N TRP A 32 -27.38 -40.57 22.96
CA TRP A 32 -27.94 -39.22 23.02
C TRP A 32 -26.88 -38.21 23.45
N ILE A 33 -26.13 -38.46 24.52
CA ILE A 33 -25.10 -37.54 25.02
C ILE A 33 -24.02 -37.32 23.95
N LEU A 34 -23.57 -38.38 23.28
CA LEU A 34 -22.61 -38.28 22.18
C LEU A 34 -23.17 -37.45 21.02
N PHE A 35 -24.42 -37.72 20.62
CA PHE A 35 -25.08 -36.96 19.57
C PHE A 35 -25.30 -35.50 19.97
N TYR A 36 -25.72 -35.23 21.21
CA TYR A 36 -25.95 -33.90 21.74
C TYR A 36 -24.65 -33.11 21.79
N HIS A 37 -23.57 -33.73 22.29
CA HIS A 37 -22.25 -33.12 22.35
C HIS A 37 -21.72 -32.79 20.94
N TYR A 38 -21.86 -33.70 19.98
CA TYR A 38 -21.39 -33.49 18.62
C TYR A 38 -22.25 -32.48 17.82
N SER A 39 -23.57 -32.48 18.04
CA SER A 39 -24.50 -31.57 17.34
C SER A 39 -24.49 -30.13 17.87
N HIS A 40 -24.04 -29.90 19.10
CA HIS A 40 -23.94 -28.56 19.70
C HIS A 40 -22.52 -27.98 19.67
N GLN A 41 -21.55 -28.70 19.10
CA GLN A 41 -20.24 -28.14 18.79
C GLN A 41 -20.40 -27.13 17.64
N GLY A 42 -19.81 -25.95 17.81
CA GLY A 42 -19.74 -24.96 16.72
C GLY A 42 -18.75 -25.40 15.63
N PRO A 43 -18.66 -24.63 14.54
CA PRO A 43 -17.89 -25.04 13.37
C PRO A 43 -16.40 -25.07 13.69
N GLU A 44 -15.72 -26.11 13.21
CA GLU A 44 -14.27 -26.21 13.22
C GLU A 44 -13.69 -25.48 12.01
N VAL A 45 -12.61 -24.72 12.22
CA VAL A 45 -11.88 -23.99 11.19
C VAL A 45 -10.41 -24.37 11.25
N THR A 46 -9.81 -24.54 10.08
CA THR A 46 -8.37 -24.79 9.94
C THR A 46 -7.70 -23.50 9.46
N LEU A 47 -6.71 -23.03 10.21
CA LEU A 47 -5.89 -21.88 9.87
C LEU A 47 -4.46 -22.33 9.55
N ILE A 48 -3.85 -21.72 8.54
CA ILE A 48 -2.47 -22.02 8.10
C ILE A 48 -1.61 -20.76 8.30
N THR A 49 -0.46 -20.92 8.95
CA THR A 49 0.54 -19.86 9.14
C THR A 49 1.95 -20.43 8.98
N THR A 50 2.95 -19.57 8.80
CA THR A 50 4.37 -19.95 8.85
C THR A 50 4.92 -19.97 10.28
N ASN A 51 4.29 -19.25 11.21
CA ASN A 51 4.70 -19.16 12.61
C ASN A 51 3.48 -19.09 13.54
N ALA A 52 3.51 -19.84 14.64
CA ALA A 52 2.46 -19.87 15.66
C ALA A 52 2.88 -19.18 16.98
N GLU A 53 3.81 -18.23 16.93
CA GLU A 53 4.25 -17.46 18.09
C GLU A 53 3.08 -16.83 18.87
N GLY A 54 2.99 -17.14 20.16
CA GLY A 54 1.96 -16.63 21.06
C GLY A 54 0.60 -17.33 20.93
N ILE A 55 0.48 -18.35 20.07
CA ILE A 55 -0.75 -19.12 19.90
C ILE A 55 -0.64 -20.42 20.70
N GLU A 56 -1.52 -20.58 21.68
CA GLU A 56 -1.58 -21.75 22.56
C GLU A 56 -2.95 -22.43 22.46
N GLY A 57 -2.93 -23.74 22.23
CA GLY A 57 -4.13 -24.58 22.26
C GLY A 57 -4.85 -24.51 23.61
N GLY A 58 -6.16 -24.34 23.56
CA GLY A 58 -7.04 -24.23 24.73
C GLY A 58 -7.05 -22.86 25.42
N LYS A 59 -6.16 -21.93 25.04
CA LYS A 59 -6.06 -20.59 25.67
C LYS A 59 -6.30 -19.45 24.69
N THR A 60 -5.75 -19.54 23.48
CA THR A 60 -5.89 -18.47 22.49
C THR A 60 -7.33 -18.38 22.00
N THR A 61 -7.94 -17.22 22.20
CA THR A 61 -9.32 -16.95 21.78
C THR A 61 -9.35 -16.41 20.35
N ILE A 62 -10.43 -16.71 19.64
CA ILE A 62 -10.79 -16.04 18.40
C ILE A 62 -11.83 -14.98 18.75
N LYS A 63 -11.57 -13.74 18.36
CA LYS A 63 -12.45 -12.60 18.59
C LYS A 63 -12.94 -11.99 17.29
N SER A 64 -14.14 -11.42 17.31
CA SER A 64 -14.62 -10.56 16.23
C SER A 64 -15.18 -9.29 16.84
N ARG A 65 -14.64 -8.13 16.45
CA ARG A 65 -14.96 -6.83 17.05
C ARG A 65 -14.77 -6.84 18.57
N SER A 66 -13.69 -7.47 19.02
CA SER A 66 -13.36 -7.65 20.45
C SER A 66 -14.31 -8.53 21.28
N VAL A 67 -15.19 -9.30 20.63
CA VAL A 67 -16.08 -10.28 21.28
C VAL A 67 -15.56 -11.70 21.03
N ASP A 68 -15.52 -12.54 22.08
CA ASP A 68 -15.07 -13.92 21.98
C ASP A 68 -16.06 -14.77 21.16
N VAL A 69 -15.59 -15.32 20.04
CA VAL A 69 -16.39 -16.11 19.10
C VAL A 69 -15.86 -17.53 18.92
N GLY A 70 -14.72 -17.88 19.51
CA GLY A 70 -14.14 -19.21 19.44
C GLY A 70 -12.84 -19.35 20.21
N VAL A 71 -12.26 -20.54 20.16
CA VAL A 71 -11.00 -20.89 20.84
C VAL A 71 -10.16 -21.79 19.94
N VAL A 72 -8.84 -21.61 19.98
CA VAL A 72 -7.88 -22.51 19.33
C VAL A 72 -7.84 -23.84 20.08
N GLU A 73 -8.02 -24.95 19.39
CA GLU A 73 -7.94 -26.29 19.98
C GLU A 73 -6.50 -26.80 19.99
N SER A 74 -5.79 -26.67 18.87
CA SER A 74 -4.41 -27.15 18.73
C SER A 74 -3.63 -26.40 17.65
N ALA A 75 -2.31 -26.42 17.78
CA ALA A 75 -1.36 -25.95 16.78
C ALA A 75 -0.32 -27.05 16.54
N THR A 76 -0.20 -27.50 15.29
CA THR A 76 0.66 -28.61 14.88
C THR A 76 1.43 -28.24 13.61
N LEU A 77 2.68 -28.65 13.50
CA LEU A 77 3.41 -28.52 12.24
C LEU A 77 2.75 -29.39 11.16
N THR A 78 2.75 -28.91 9.91
CA THR A 78 2.35 -29.72 8.75
C THR A 78 3.37 -30.83 8.49
N ASP A 79 2.98 -31.86 7.73
CA ASP A 79 3.82 -33.03 7.45
C ASP A 79 5.14 -32.67 6.74
N ASP A 80 5.14 -31.59 5.96
CA ASP A 80 6.33 -31.05 5.29
C ASP A 80 7.22 -30.16 6.17
N LEU A 81 6.78 -29.91 7.42
CA LEU A 81 7.42 -29.08 8.42
C LEU A 81 7.62 -27.60 8.02
N THR A 82 6.96 -27.13 6.94
CA THR A 82 7.14 -25.76 6.44
C THR A 82 6.08 -24.78 6.93
N HIS A 83 4.94 -25.29 7.38
CA HIS A 83 3.81 -24.50 7.89
C HIS A 83 3.33 -25.02 9.23
N VAL A 84 2.54 -24.21 9.93
CA VAL A 84 1.78 -24.60 11.12
C VAL A 84 0.30 -24.63 10.76
N GLN A 85 -0.32 -25.76 11.04
CA GLN A 85 -1.76 -25.94 10.98
C GLN A 85 -2.35 -25.70 12.38
N ILE A 86 -3.27 -24.76 12.46
CA ILE A 86 -3.98 -24.41 13.69
C ILE A 86 -5.43 -24.84 13.52
N LYS A 87 -5.90 -25.72 14.41
CA LYS A 87 -7.31 -26.07 14.49
C LYS A 87 -7.97 -25.21 15.54
N ALA A 88 -9.07 -24.57 15.18
CA ALA A 88 -9.85 -23.77 16.10
C ALA A 88 -11.34 -24.07 15.95
N ARG A 89 -12.09 -23.88 17.03
CA ARG A 89 -13.53 -24.10 17.04
C ARG A 89 -14.24 -22.82 17.43
N LEU A 90 -15.19 -22.39 16.59
CA LEU A 90 -16.06 -21.27 16.92
C LEU A 90 -17.20 -21.73 17.82
N HIS A 91 -17.83 -20.79 18.51
CA HIS A 91 -19.06 -21.01 19.24
C HIS A 91 -20.21 -21.36 18.28
N SER A 92 -21.18 -22.13 18.76
CA SER A 92 -22.39 -22.45 17.99
C SER A 92 -23.11 -21.18 17.53
N GLY A 93 -23.53 -21.14 16.26
CA GLY A 93 -24.20 -19.97 15.67
C GLY A 93 -23.27 -18.96 14.99
N MET A 94 -21.94 -19.15 15.09
CA MET A 94 -20.92 -18.30 14.47
C MET A 94 -20.49 -18.75 13.07
N GLU A 95 -21.17 -19.76 12.49
CA GLU A 95 -20.93 -20.24 11.12
C GLU A 95 -21.11 -19.11 10.10
N LYS A 96 -21.98 -18.14 10.41
CA LYS A 96 -22.25 -16.95 9.59
C LYS A 96 -21.07 -16.00 9.47
N LEU A 97 -20.04 -16.16 10.28
CA LEU A 97 -18.81 -15.37 10.19
C LEU A 97 -17.81 -15.96 9.18
N LEU A 98 -18.07 -17.18 8.69
CA LEU A 98 -17.15 -17.95 7.85
C LEU A 98 -17.59 -17.89 6.39
N HIS A 99 -16.90 -17.03 5.64
CA HIS A 99 -17.06 -16.85 4.22
C HIS A 99 -15.69 -16.92 3.53
N LYS A 100 -15.66 -17.10 2.21
CA LYS A 100 -14.40 -17.18 1.46
C LYS A 100 -13.53 -15.94 1.63
N ASP A 101 -14.14 -14.78 1.83
CA ASP A 101 -13.49 -13.49 2.06
C ASP A 101 -13.30 -13.13 3.55
N SER A 102 -13.57 -14.07 4.47
CA SER A 102 -13.23 -13.88 5.89
C SER A 102 -11.71 -13.86 6.09
N VAL A 103 -11.24 -12.94 6.93
CA VAL A 103 -9.81 -12.73 7.17
C VAL A 103 -9.49 -12.96 8.64
N PHE A 104 -8.44 -13.72 8.91
CA PHE A 104 -7.93 -14.00 10.24
C PHE A 104 -6.54 -13.38 10.40
N TRP A 105 -6.29 -12.72 11.52
CA TRP A 105 -4.94 -12.27 11.86
C TRP A 105 -4.65 -12.38 13.35
N VAL A 106 -3.36 -12.50 13.68
CA VAL A 106 -2.89 -12.51 15.06
C VAL A 106 -2.81 -11.08 15.58
N VAL A 107 -3.38 -10.85 16.76
CA VAL A 107 -3.17 -9.63 17.54
C VAL A 107 -2.22 -9.96 18.67
N LYS A 108 -1.03 -9.37 18.63
CA LYS A 108 0.03 -9.50 19.64
C LYS A 108 0.72 -8.14 19.84
N PRO A 109 1.50 -7.93 20.91
CA PRO A 109 2.20 -6.67 21.12
C PRO A 109 3.24 -6.52 20.00
N GLN A 110 3.13 -5.45 19.23
CA GLN A 110 4.06 -5.16 18.14
C GLN A 110 4.61 -3.75 18.28
N VAL A 111 5.91 -3.62 18.06
CA VAL A 111 6.60 -2.34 17.96
C VAL A 111 7.07 -2.21 16.52
N GLY A 112 6.47 -1.27 15.80
CA GLY A 112 6.78 -1.00 14.40
C GLY A 112 7.08 0.48 14.17
N ARG A 113 7.40 0.83 12.91
CA ARG A 113 7.63 2.23 12.51
C ARG A 113 6.37 3.09 12.65
N GLU A 114 5.18 2.49 12.57
CA GLU A 114 3.90 3.18 12.76
C GLU A 114 3.55 3.45 14.23
N GLY A 115 4.31 2.88 15.17
CA GLY A 115 4.07 3.00 16.61
C GLY A 115 3.91 1.64 17.28
N ILE A 116 3.21 1.65 18.41
CA ILE A 116 3.05 0.49 19.28
C ILE A 116 1.59 0.04 19.19
N SER A 117 1.37 -1.23 18.85
CA SER A 117 0.04 -1.83 18.78
C SER A 117 -0.04 -3.08 19.66
N GLY A 118 -1.27 -3.55 19.93
CA GLY A 118 -1.47 -4.79 20.68
C GLY A 118 -1.14 -4.71 22.18
N LEU A 119 -0.99 -3.53 22.78
CA LEU A 119 -0.67 -3.42 24.22
C LEU A 119 -1.68 -4.13 25.14
N GLY A 120 -2.93 -4.27 24.72
CA GLY A 120 -3.95 -5.03 25.46
C GLY A 120 -3.59 -6.52 25.65
N THR A 121 -2.76 -7.08 24.77
CA THR A 121 -2.38 -8.50 24.83
C THR A 121 -1.22 -8.77 25.78
N LEU A 122 -0.61 -7.74 26.38
CA LEU A 122 0.41 -7.92 27.41
C LEU A 122 -0.15 -8.61 28.66
N LEU A 123 -1.45 -8.43 28.94
CA LEU A 123 -2.14 -9.04 30.08
C LEU A 123 -2.97 -10.25 29.67
N SER A 124 -3.71 -10.16 28.56
CA SER A 124 -4.62 -11.22 28.12
C SER A 124 -3.97 -12.33 27.30
N GLY A 125 -2.71 -12.16 26.89
CA GLY A 125 -2.08 -12.97 25.87
C GLY A 125 -2.54 -12.58 24.46
N ALA A 126 -1.84 -13.12 23.44
CA ALA A 126 -2.20 -12.94 22.04
C ALA A 126 -3.53 -13.65 21.73
N TYR A 127 -4.28 -13.07 20.79
CA TYR A 127 -5.55 -13.62 20.32
C TYR A 127 -5.62 -13.52 18.79
N ILE A 128 -6.55 -14.25 18.19
CA ILE A 128 -6.80 -14.18 16.75
C ILE A 128 -8.04 -13.31 16.53
N GLU A 129 -7.94 -12.28 15.69
CA GLU A 129 -9.10 -11.50 15.28
C GLU A 129 -9.65 -12.07 13.95
N LEU A 130 -10.97 -12.20 13.88
CA LEU A 130 -11.75 -12.64 12.73
C LEU A 130 -12.56 -11.46 12.21
N GLN A 131 -12.23 -11.02 11.00
CA GLN A 131 -13.10 -10.17 10.21
C GLN A 131 -14.09 -11.03 9.40
N PRO A 132 -15.41 -10.90 9.63
CA PRO A 132 -16.41 -11.64 8.86
C PRO A 132 -16.41 -11.18 7.39
N GLY A 133 -16.43 -12.14 6.48
CA GLY A 133 -16.68 -11.91 5.08
C GLY A 133 -18.17 -11.83 4.74
N SER A 134 -18.48 -11.68 3.45
CA SER A 134 -19.86 -11.63 2.94
C SER A 134 -20.06 -12.47 1.67
N LYS A 135 -19.00 -13.05 1.11
CA LYS A 135 -18.99 -13.66 -0.22
C LYS A 135 -18.38 -15.05 -0.20
N GLY A 136 -18.99 -15.95 -0.96
CA GLY A 136 -18.52 -17.31 -1.15
C GLY A 136 -18.80 -18.21 0.06
N SER A 137 -18.73 -19.52 -0.20
CA SER A 137 -18.83 -20.56 0.83
C SER A 137 -17.54 -20.67 1.63
N GLN A 138 -17.64 -21.19 2.85
CA GLN A 138 -16.50 -21.51 3.70
C GLN A 138 -15.49 -22.40 2.96
N PRO A 139 -14.22 -21.97 2.79
CA PRO A 139 -13.13 -22.82 2.29
C PRO A 139 -12.71 -23.85 3.34
N GLU A 140 -11.95 -24.86 2.90
CA GLU A 140 -11.39 -25.91 3.77
C GLU A 140 -10.39 -25.35 4.79
N SER A 141 -9.62 -24.33 4.39
CA SER A 141 -8.64 -23.67 5.24
C SER A 141 -8.56 -22.17 4.96
N TYR A 142 -8.12 -21.42 5.96
CA TYR A 142 -7.84 -19.99 5.87
C TYR A 142 -6.36 -19.72 6.14
N GLN A 143 -5.83 -18.68 5.51
CA GLN A 143 -4.52 -18.16 5.89
C GLN A 143 -4.66 -17.28 7.14
N LEU A 144 -3.83 -17.51 8.14
CA LEU A 144 -3.71 -16.66 9.31
C LEU A 144 -2.60 -15.64 9.07
N LEU A 145 -2.96 -14.35 9.07
CA LEU A 145 -2.01 -13.26 8.87
C LEU A 145 -1.31 -12.91 10.19
N ASP A 146 -0.03 -12.53 10.12
CA ASP A 146 0.75 -12.13 11.31
C ASP A 146 0.42 -10.72 11.82
N SER A 147 -0.27 -9.92 11.01
CA SER A 147 -0.65 -8.54 11.30
C SER A 147 -2.01 -8.21 10.67
N PRO A 148 -2.74 -7.21 11.21
CA PRO A 148 -3.99 -6.76 10.62
C PRO A 148 -3.79 -6.29 9.18
N PRO A 149 -4.73 -6.61 8.27
CA PRO A 149 -4.69 -6.04 6.93
C PRO A 149 -4.81 -4.51 7.01
N LEU A 150 -3.94 -3.79 6.30
CA LEU A 150 -3.88 -2.32 6.34
C LEU A 150 -5.18 -1.64 5.91
N ALA A 151 -5.92 -2.28 5.00
CA ALA A 151 -7.31 -1.98 4.79
C ALA A 151 -8.08 -3.26 4.43
N PRO A 152 -9.25 -3.46 5.06
CA PRO A 152 -10.13 -4.54 4.69
C PRO A 152 -10.56 -4.53 3.22
N PRO A 153 -10.88 -5.70 2.63
CA PRO A 153 -11.44 -5.76 1.27
C PRO A 153 -12.73 -4.95 1.08
N ASP A 154 -13.53 -4.78 2.14
CA ASP A 154 -14.79 -4.04 2.16
C ASP A 154 -14.65 -2.57 2.58
N ALA A 155 -13.43 -2.11 2.87
CA ALA A 155 -13.17 -0.74 3.28
C ALA A 155 -13.59 0.23 2.16
N LYS A 156 -14.48 1.17 2.50
CA LYS A 156 -14.93 2.21 1.56
C LYS A 156 -13.80 3.19 1.25
N GLY A 157 -13.55 3.40 -0.03
CA GLY A 157 -12.48 4.27 -0.52
C GLY A 157 -12.13 3.95 -1.96
N ILE A 158 -10.96 4.41 -2.39
CA ILE A 158 -10.38 4.09 -3.70
C ILE A 158 -8.98 3.52 -3.53
N ARG A 159 -8.62 2.51 -4.33
CA ARG A 159 -7.23 2.06 -4.48
C ARG A 159 -6.63 2.63 -5.75
N VAL A 160 -5.39 3.11 -5.66
CA VAL A 160 -4.62 3.60 -6.83
C VAL A 160 -3.24 2.98 -6.85
N ILE A 161 -2.65 2.90 -8.03
CA ILE A 161 -1.31 2.33 -8.23
C ILE A 161 -0.34 3.46 -8.50
N LEU A 162 0.81 3.47 -7.83
CA LEU A 162 1.89 4.41 -8.08
C LEU A 162 3.12 3.69 -8.61
N ASP A 163 3.68 4.18 -9.71
CA ASP A 163 4.93 3.67 -10.27
C ASP A 163 6.10 4.63 -9.99
N SER A 164 7.24 4.08 -9.55
CA SER A 164 8.47 4.82 -9.26
C SER A 164 9.70 4.13 -9.87
N LYS A 165 10.63 4.92 -10.39
CA LYS A 165 11.93 4.44 -10.91
C LYS A 165 12.96 4.16 -9.81
N LYS A 166 12.76 4.71 -8.61
CA LYS A 166 13.67 4.56 -7.46
C LYS A 166 12.96 3.80 -6.34
N ALA A 167 13.63 2.79 -5.81
CA ALA A 167 13.25 2.16 -4.55
C ALA A 167 13.72 3.00 -3.38
N GLY A 168 12.94 3.04 -2.28
CA GLY A 168 13.55 3.32 -0.97
C GLY A 168 12.97 4.41 -0.07
N GLN A 169 11.71 4.84 -0.18
CA GLN A 169 11.14 5.79 0.80
C GLN A 169 9.67 5.55 1.16
N LEU A 170 9.12 4.42 0.72
CA LEU A 170 7.72 4.12 0.95
C LEU A 170 7.53 2.65 1.25
N SER A 171 6.91 2.38 2.39
CA SER A 171 6.65 1.08 2.97
C SER A 171 5.15 0.92 3.23
N PRO A 172 4.62 -0.31 3.23
CA PRO A 172 3.27 -0.57 3.69
C PRO A 172 3.01 0.05 5.07
N GLY A 173 1.89 0.77 5.22
CA GLY A 173 1.52 1.55 6.40
C GLY A 173 1.70 3.07 6.21
N ASP A 174 2.75 3.50 5.51
CA ASP A 174 3.12 4.90 5.39
C ASP A 174 1.93 5.79 4.97
N PRO A 175 1.81 6.99 5.55
CA PRO A 175 0.62 7.81 5.37
C PRO A 175 0.53 8.37 3.94
N VAL A 176 -0.70 8.39 3.42
CA VAL A 176 -1.05 9.17 2.23
C VAL A 176 -1.70 10.47 2.70
N LEU A 177 -1.11 11.59 2.30
CA LEU A 177 -1.45 12.92 2.75
C LEU A 177 -2.07 13.74 1.60
N PHE A 178 -3.05 14.56 1.93
CA PHE A 178 -3.54 15.63 1.08
C PHE A 178 -3.35 16.95 1.83
N ARG A 179 -2.47 17.82 1.33
CA ARG A 179 -2.10 19.09 2.00
C ARG A 179 -1.71 18.91 3.48
N GLY A 180 -0.96 17.86 3.78
CA GLY A 180 -0.53 17.52 5.14
C GLY A 180 -1.56 16.78 6.01
N TYR A 181 -2.80 16.59 5.53
CA TYR A 181 -3.83 15.82 6.23
C TYR A 181 -3.84 14.36 5.80
N ARG A 182 -3.80 13.41 6.74
CA ARG A 182 -3.80 11.96 6.43
C ARG A 182 -5.17 11.52 5.92
N VAL A 183 -5.20 11.13 4.65
CA VAL A 183 -6.41 10.63 3.96
C VAL A 183 -6.36 9.13 3.66
N GLY A 184 -5.19 8.50 3.80
CA GLY A 184 -5.00 7.10 3.47
C GLY A 184 -3.69 6.51 3.99
N SER A 185 -3.34 5.36 3.42
CA SER A 185 -2.10 4.64 3.69
C SER A 185 -1.67 3.81 2.49
N VAL A 186 -0.38 3.50 2.44
CA VAL A 186 0.19 2.55 1.48
C VAL A 186 -0.23 1.13 1.90
N GLU A 187 -0.93 0.40 1.05
CA GLU A 187 -1.31 -1.00 1.30
C GLU A 187 -0.17 -1.96 0.96
N THR A 188 0.50 -1.78 -0.18
CA THR A 188 1.56 -2.70 -0.63
C THR A 188 2.67 -1.97 -1.36
N SER A 189 3.86 -2.57 -1.36
CA SER A 189 4.98 -2.18 -2.22
C SER A 189 5.54 -3.44 -2.88
N SER A 190 5.64 -3.44 -4.21
CA SER A 190 6.23 -4.53 -4.97
C SER A 190 7.26 -4.00 -5.96
N PHE A 191 8.31 -4.78 -6.19
CA PHE A 191 9.28 -4.50 -7.25
C PHE A 191 8.94 -5.36 -8.46
N ASP A 192 8.79 -4.73 -9.62
CA ASP A 192 8.64 -5.42 -10.91
C ASP A 192 10.04 -5.60 -11.55
N PRO A 193 10.62 -6.82 -11.58
CA PRO A 193 11.96 -7.03 -12.12
C PRO A 193 12.05 -6.81 -13.63
N GLN A 194 10.94 -6.98 -14.36
CA GLN A 194 10.91 -6.82 -15.82
C GLN A 194 10.91 -5.33 -16.18
N LYS A 195 10.07 -4.55 -15.51
CA LYS A 195 9.99 -3.09 -15.73
C LYS A 195 11.09 -2.31 -15.01
N ARG A 196 11.75 -2.94 -14.02
CA ARG A 196 12.73 -2.30 -13.12
C ARG A 196 12.14 -1.10 -12.39
N THR A 197 10.87 -1.20 -12.01
CA THR A 197 10.12 -0.15 -11.32
C THR A 197 9.53 -0.69 -10.02
N MET A 198 9.46 0.18 -9.02
CA MET A 198 8.63 -0.07 -7.85
C MET A 198 7.18 0.28 -8.18
N SER A 199 6.26 -0.58 -7.79
CA SER A 199 4.82 -0.35 -7.85
C SER A 199 4.26 -0.35 -6.43
N TYR A 200 3.47 0.66 -6.10
CA TYR A 200 2.85 0.82 -4.79
C TYR A 200 1.35 0.84 -4.95
N GLN A 201 0.63 0.12 -4.08
CA GLN A 201 -0.82 0.26 -3.99
C GLN A 201 -1.14 1.17 -2.81
N LEU A 202 -1.85 2.26 -3.09
CA LEU A 202 -2.38 3.14 -2.05
C LEU A 202 -3.86 2.85 -1.83
N PHE A 203 -4.30 3.02 -0.59
CA PHE A 203 -5.72 3.07 -0.25
C PHE A 203 -6.07 4.42 0.36
N ILE A 204 -7.03 5.11 -0.25
CA ILE A 204 -7.51 6.42 0.16
C ILE A 204 -8.95 6.24 0.65
N LYS A 205 -9.19 6.57 1.93
CA LYS A 205 -10.44 6.27 2.63
C LYS A 205 -11.56 7.20 2.18
N ALA A 206 -12.78 6.68 2.05
CA ALA A 206 -13.96 7.53 1.91
C ALA A 206 -14.16 8.40 3.17
N PRO A 207 -14.58 9.67 3.05
CA PRO A 207 -15.04 10.36 1.83
C PRO A 207 -13.94 11.08 1.02
N ASN A 208 -12.66 10.87 1.37
CA ASN A 208 -11.52 11.56 0.73
C ASN A 208 -11.13 10.93 -0.61
N ASP A 209 -11.70 9.79 -0.97
CA ASP A 209 -11.58 9.15 -2.28
C ASP A 209 -11.92 10.10 -3.44
N ARG A 210 -12.83 11.05 -3.20
CA ARG A 210 -13.24 12.09 -4.15
C ARG A 210 -12.14 13.12 -4.48
N LEU A 211 -11.09 13.19 -3.67
CA LEU A 211 -9.95 14.09 -3.91
C LEU A 211 -9.03 13.57 -5.02
N VAL A 212 -9.17 12.28 -5.40
CA VAL A 212 -8.32 11.64 -6.40
C VAL A 212 -8.91 11.84 -7.79
N THR A 213 -8.40 12.84 -8.50
CA THR A 213 -8.83 13.19 -9.87
C THR A 213 -7.75 12.88 -10.90
N SER A 214 -8.12 12.85 -12.18
CA SER A 214 -7.20 12.48 -13.28
C SER A 214 -5.93 13.34 -13.37
N ASN A 215 -5.97 14.54 -12.81
CA ASN A 215 -4.90 15.52 -12.82
C ASN A 215 -4.16 15.67 -11.49
N VAL A 216 -4.50 14.89 -10.45
CA VAL A 216 -3.64 14.89 -9.25
C VAL A 216 -2.25 14.35 -9.59
N ARG A 217 -1.28 14.81 -8.82
CA ARG A 217 0.10 14.36 -8.91
C ARG A 217 0.56 13.93 -7.52
N PHE A 218 1.23 12.79 -7.45
CA PHE A 218 1.73 12.21 -6.21
C PHE A 218 3.23 12.43 -6.10
N TRP A 219 3.72 12.91 -4.96
CA TRP A 219 5.14 13.03 -4.70
C TRP A 219 5.49 12.41 -3.34
N LYS A 220 6.76 12.02 -3.18
CA LYS A 220 7.28 11.53 -1.90
C LYS A 220 7.45 12.71 -0.95
N ASP A 221 6.90 12.57 0.25
CA ASP A 221 7.23 13.49 1.33
C ASP A 221 8.48 12.99 2.04
N SER A 222 9.59 13.68 1.80
CA SER A 222 10.83 13.48 2.55
C SER A 222 10.73 14.21 3.88
N GLY A 223 11.17 13.56 4.95
CA GLY A 223 11.08 14.12 6.31
C GLY A 223 11.67 15.53 6.45
N ILE A 224 12.81 15.81 5.83
CA ILE A 224 13.45 17.13 5.82
C ILE A 224 13.94 17.42 4.41
N ALA A 225 13.49 18.54 3.83
CA ALA A 225 14.05 19.10 2.63
C ALA A 225 14.70 20.45 2.95
N VAL A 226 15.93 20.66 2.48
CA VAL A 226 16.65 21.92 2.63
C VAL A 226 16.95 22.45 1.24
N ASP A 227 16.30 23.54 0.89
CA ASP A 227 16.51 24.25 -0.37
C ASP A 227 17.36 25.49 -0.12
N LEU A 228 18.47 25.59 -0.85
CA LEU A 228 19.31 26.78 -0.86
C LEU A 228 19.05 27.52 -2.17
N THR A 229 18.37 28.67 -2.09
CA THR A 229 18.01 29.48 -3.26
C THR A 229 18.72 30.83 -3.22
N SER A 230 18.70 31.58 -4.32
CA SER A 230 19.16 32.98 -4.37
C SER A 230 18.39 33.90 -3.42
N ALA A 231 17.16 33.52 -3.03
CA ALA A 231 16.34 34.21 -2.05
C ALA A 231 16.68 33.85 -0.58
N GLY A 232 17.51 32.84 -0.35
CA GLY A 232 17.90 32.36 0.99
C GLY A 232 17.71 30.86 1.19
N MET A 233 17.92 30.42 2.43
CA MET A 233 17.72 29.03 2.86
C MET A 233 16.26 28.80 3.26
N ARG A 234 15.60 27.83 2.63
CA ARG A 234 14.27 27.33 2.99
C ARG A 234 14.42 25.92 3.53
N VAL A 235 13.82 25.66 4.69
CA VAL A 235 13.77 24.32 5.28
C VAL A 235 12.32 23.91 5.36
N GLU A 236 11.98 22.81 4.70
CA GLU A 236 10.67 22.17 4.79
C GLU A 236 10.79 20.94 5.69
N MET A 237 9.98 20.91 6.74
CA MET A 237 9.93 19.80 7.69
C MET A 237 8.58 19.12 7.58
N GLY A 238 8.59 17.82 7.31
CA GLY A 238 7.39 16.99 7.38
C GLY A 238 6.95 16.77 8.83
N SER A 239 5.78 16.14 8.98
CA SER A 239 5.31 15.61 10.27
C SER A 239 6.31 14.64 10.93
N LEU A 240 6.19 14.44 12.25
CA LEU A 240 7.03 13.48 12.98
C LEU A 240 6.95 12.06 12.38
N THR A 241 5.78 11.65 11.91
CA THR A 241 5.60 10.35 11.25
C THR A 241 6.34 10.26 9.92
N THR A 242 6.34 11.33 9.11
CA THR A 242 7.05 11.36 7.83
C THR A 242 8.57 11.49 7.99
N LEU A 243 9.06 12.03 9.12
CA LEU A 243 10.49 12.06 9.44
C LEU A 243 11.08 10.66 9.61
N PHE A 244 10.32 9.73 10.20
CA PHE A 244 10.81 8.38 10.53
C PHE A 244 10.32 7.28 9.58
N GLY A 245 9.14 7.42 8.97
CA GLY A 245 8.51 6.43 8.10
C GLY A 245 8.57 6.76 6.60
N GLY A 246 8.62 8.04 6.24
CA GLY A 246 8.30 8.51 4.90
C GLY A 246 6.80 8.79 4.73
N GLY A 247 6.37 9.09 3.51
CA GLY A 247 4.97 9.34 3.17
C GLY A 247 4.79 9.73 1.71
N VAL A 248 3.54 9.76 1.25
CA VAL A 248 3.19 10.29 -0.07
C VAL A 248 2.19 11.42 0.11
N SER A 249 2.46 12.55 -0.52
CA SER A 249 1.48 13.61 -0.68
C SER A 249 0.94 13.64 -2.10
N PHE A 250 -0.27 14.18 -2.25
CA PHE A 250 -0.79 14.54 -3.55
C PHE A 250 -1.61 15.83 -3.48
N ASP A 251 -1.68 16.51 -4.61
CA ASP A 251 -2.53 17.68 -4.84
C ASP A 251 -2.75 17.86 -6.36
N VAL A 252 -3.65 18.77 -6.69
CA VAL A 252 -3.80 19.30 -8.04
C VAL A 252 -2.75 20.40 -8.24
N PRO A 253 -1.88 20.31 -9.25
CA PRO A 253 -0.90 21.35 -9.54
C PRO A 253 -1.53 22.72 -9.75
N GLU A 254 -0.86 23.78 -9.30
CA GLU A 254 -1.35 25.16 -9.42
C GLU A 254 -1.62 25.54 -10.89
N GLY A 255 -2.75 26.20 -11.14
CA GLY A 255 -3.14 26.65 -12.48
C GLY A 255 -3.90 25.60 -13.31
N LEU A 256 -4.10 24.37 -12.80
CA LEU A 256 -4.96 23.37 -13.43
C LEU A 256 -6.34 23.33 -12.75
N GLU A 257 -7.40 23.24 -13.57
CA GLU A 257 -8.75 23.00 -13.07
C GLU A 257 -8.87 21.59 -12.49
N GLN A 258 -9.81 21.36 -11.57
CA GLN A 258 -10.04 20.04 -10.99
C GLN A 258 -10.50 19.04 -12.07
N GLY A 259 -9.80 17.91 -12.17
CA GLY A 259 -10.13 16.85 -13.11
C GLY A 259 -11.34 16.01 -12.67
N GLN A 260 -11.63 14.98 -13.44
CA GLN A 260 -12.68 14.02 -13.12
C GLN A 260 -12.18 12.97 -12.11
N PRO A 261 -13.05 12.43 -11.24
CA PRO A 261 -12.71 11.29 -10.39
C PRO A 261 -12.19 10.12 -11.22
N VAL A 262 -11.21 9.39 -10.68
CA VAL A 262 -10.61 8.26 -11.39
C VAL A 262 -11.24 6.93 -11.02
N ALA A 263 -11.05 5.92 -11.88
CA ALA A 263 -11.47 4.56 -11.60
C ALA A 263 -10.52 3.86 -10.61
N GLU A 264 -11.02 2.82 -9.96
CA GLU A 264 -10.23 1.91 -9.14
C GLU A 264 -8.98 1.39 -9.89
N LYS A 265 -7.86 1.36 -9.18
CA LYS A 265 -6.53 0.91 -9.65
C LYS A 265 -5.96 1.70 -10.83
N THR A 266 -6.39 2.95 -11.01
CA THR A 266 -5.74 3.87 -11.95
C THR A 266 -4.27 4.07 -11.56
N ALA A 267 -3.38 4.04 -12.55
CA ALA A 267 -1.94 4.19 -12.36
C ALA A 267 -1.53 5.68 -12.43
N PHE A 268 -0.67 6.10 -11.50
CA PHE A 268 -0.04 7.42 -11.46
C PHE A 268 1.47 7.30 -11.32
N ASN A 269 2.20 8.34 -11.73
CA ASN A 269 3.62 8.44 -11.46
C ASN A 269 3.86 9.00 -10.05
N LEU A 270 4.75 8.36 -9.30
CA LEU A 270 5.27 8.88 -8.04
C LEU A 270 6.53 9.71 -8.30
N TYR A 271 6.38 11.02 -8.12
CA TYR A 271 7.46 11.99 -8.23
C TYR A 271 8.35 11.98 -6.99
N ASP A 272 9.61 12.37 -7.14
CA ASP A 272 10.57 12.37 -6.02
C ASP A 272 10.29 13.51 -5.04
N ASP A 273 9.79 14.64 -5.54
CA ASP A 273 9.42 15.83 -4.77
C ASP A 273 8.42 16.70 -5.55
N GLN A 274 7.83 17.70 -4.89
CA GLN A 274 6.86 18.62 -5.51
C GLN A 274 7.48 19.45 -6.65
N LYS A 275 8.78 19.77 -6.59
CA LYS A 275 9.48 20.56 -7.61
C LYS A 275 9.59 19.80 -8.93
N SER A 276 9.86 18.50 -8.88
CA SER A 276 9.95 17.61 -10.02
C SER A 276 8.62 17.45 -10.76
N ILE A 277 7.48 17.71 -10.09
CA ILE A 277 6.18 17.83 -10.74
C ILE A 277 6.16 19.07 -11.61
N GLN A 278 6.54 20.25 -11.09
CA GLN A 278 6.51 21.51 -11.84
C GLN A 278 7.35 21.45 -13.13
N ASP A 279 8.49 20.76 -13.08
CA ASP A 279 9.35 20.56 -14.25
C ASP A 279 8.75 19.53 -15.25
N SER A 280 7.79 18.70 -14.82
CA SER A 280 7.08 17.73 -15.65
C SER A 280 5.72 18.23 -16.16
N LEU A 281 5.16 19.31 -15.62
CA LEU A 281 3.86 19.84 -16.06
C LEU A 281 3.91 20.36 -17.49
N TYR A 282 5.02 21.02 -17.83
CA TYR A 282 5.22 21.63 -19.14
C TYR A 282 5.84 20.61 -20.09
N THR A 283 4.98 19.80 -20.71
CA THR A 283 5.42 18.81 -21.70
C THR A 283 5.78 19.51 -23.02
N ASP A 284 5.08 20.59 -23.35
CA ASP A 284 5.37 21.42 -24.51
C ASP A 284 6.56 22.34 -24.22
N HIS A 285 7.69 22.01 -24.84
CA HIS A 285 8.91 22.79 -24.74
C HIS A 285 9.57 23.01 -26.10
N ILE A 286 10.28 24.13 -26.21
CA ILE A 286 11.13 24.46 -27.35
C ILE A 286 12.57 24.33 -26.90
N ASP A 287 13.28 23.35 -27.46
CA ASP A 287 14.69 23.11 -27.16
C ASP A 287 15.59 24.14 -27.84
N TYR A 288 16.46 24.78 -27.06
CA TYR A 288 17.54 25.63 -27.56
C TYR A 288 18.89 25.08 -27.11
N LEU A 289 19.89 25.19 -27.98
CA LEU A 289 21.26 24.84 -27.67
C LEU A 289 22.09 26.12 -27.48
N MET A 290 22.66 26.28 -26.30
CA MET A 290 23.52 27.40 -25.94
C MET A 290 24.98 26.94 -25.86
N PHE A 291 25.90 27.79 -26.32
CA PHE A 291 27.33 27.50 -26.32
C PHE A 291 28.06 28.50 -25.43
N PHE A 292 28.53 28.03 -24.27
CA PHE A 292 29.24 28.88 -23.30
C PHE A 292 30.76 28.78 -23.52
N LYS A 293 31.42 29.94 -23.56
CA LYS A 293 32.89 30.02 -23.52
C LYS A 293 33.41 30.00 -22.08
N ASP A 294 32.61 30.52 -21.16
CA ASP A 294 32.92 30.58 -19.74
C ASP A 294 32.61 29.27 -19.02
N SER A 295 33.05 29.17 -17.76
CA SER A 295 32.79 28.00 -16.93
C SER A 295 31.29 27.80 -16.70
N VAL A 296 30.80 26.59 -16.96
CA VAL A 296 29.46 26.13 -16.55
C VAL A 296 29.47 25.40 -15.20
N ARG A 297 30.58 25.50 -14.44
CA ARG A 297 30.70 24.85 -13.14
C ARG A 297 29.59 25.36 -12.21
N GLY A 298 28.84 24.43 -11.62
CA GLY A 298 27.71 24.75 -10.75
C GLY A 298 26.36 24.84 -11.47
N LEU A 299 26.33 24.83 -12.81
CA LEU A 299 25.10 24.68 -13.58
C LEU A 299 24.65 23.22 -13.53
N GLN A 300 23.41 22.98 -13.14
CA GLN A 300 22.82 21.64 -13.03
C GLN A 300 21.57 21.51 -13.91
N PRO A 301 21.23 20.31 -14.40
CA PRO A 301 19.92 20.04 -14.96
C PRO A 301 18.81 20.46 -13.98
N GLY A 302 17.78 21.14 -14.48
CA GLY A 302 16.70 21.75 -13.69
C GLY A 302 16.97 23.19 -13.25
N ALA A 303 18.17 23.75 -13.47
CA ALA A 303 18.43 25.16 -13.20
C ALA A 303 17.45 26.06 -13.99
N PRO A 304 16.89 27.11 -13.38
CA PRO A 304 15.87 27.94 -14.02
C PRO A 304 16.49 28.82 -15.11
N LEU A 305 15.88 28.86 -16.28
CA LEU A 305 16.23 29.82 -17.31
C LEU A 305 15.36 31.06 -17.14
N GLU A 306 15.97 32.22 -16.93
CA GLU A 306 15.26 33.47 -16.64
C GLU A 306 15.50 34.57 -17.67
N PHE A 307 14.47 35.40 -17.89
CA PHE A 307 14.59 36.64 -18.63
C PHE A 307 14.06 37.79 -17.78
N ARG A 308 14.96 38.70 -17.40
CA ARG A 308 14.65 39.84 -16.51
C ARG A 308 13.98 39.41 -15.19
N GLY A 309 14.40 38.26 -14.64
CA GLY A 309 13.85 37.70 -13.39
C GLY A 309 12.55 36.89 -13.56
N ILE A 310 12.07 36.68 -14.79
CA ILE A 310 10.92 35.83 -15.09
C ILE A 310 11.41 34.50 -15.63
N ARG A 311 11.02 33.39 -14.99
CA ARG A 311 11.40 32.03 -15.42
C ARG A 311 10.70 31.66 -16.73
N LEU A 312 11.50 31.50 -17.79
CA LEU A 312 11.07 31.07 -19.12
C LEU A 312 11.14 29.55 -19.32
N GLY A 313 11.93 28.85 -18.50
CA GLY A 313 12.12 27.42 -18.65
C GLY A 313 13.22 26.85 -17.76
N THR A 314 13.91 25.82 -18.25
CA THR A 314 14.88 25.03 -17.48
C THR A 314 16.08 24.55 -18.29
N VAL A 315 17.21 24.36 -17.63
CA VAL A 315 18.35 23.64 -18.19
C VAL A 315 18.03 22.15 -18.26
N SER A 316 18.05 21.55 -19.45
CA SER A 316 17.77 20.12 -19.62
C SER A 316 19.02 19.28 -19.43
N LYS A 317 20.13 19.63 -20.09
CA LYS A 317 21.40 18.87 -20.03
C LYS A 317 22.59 19.81 -20.08
N VAL A 318 23.56 19.55 -19.21
CA VAL A 318 24.85 20.23 -19.15
C VAL A 318 25.95 19.24 -18.73
N PRO A 319 27.02 19.06 -19.54
CA PRO A 319 27.10 19.38 -20.95
C PRO A 319 26.18 18.46 -21.80
N PHE A 320 25.77 18.93 -22.98
CA PHE A 320 25.00 18.14 -23.94
C PHE A 320 25.90 17.58 -25.04
N PHE A 321 26.12 16.26 -25.05
CA PHE A 321 26.83 15.58 -26.12
C PHE A 321 25.86 14.92 -27.09
N ALA A 322 25.91 15.32 -28.36
CA ALA A 322 25.23 14.62 -29.45
C ALA A 322 26.26 13.85 -30.29
N SER A 323 25.89 12.69 -30.83
CA SER A 323 26.79 11.78 -31.57
C SER A 323 27.44 12.43 -32.80
N ASN A 324 26.80 13.47 -33.36
CA ASN A 324 27.28 14.27 -34.47
C ASN A 324 28.05 15.53 -34.05
N MET A 325 28.15 15.83 -32.76
CA MET A 325 28.82 17.01 -32.23
C MET A 325 30.29 16.67 -31.94
N ARG A 326 31.15 16.82 -32.95
CA ARG A 326 32.61 16.73 -32.77
C ARG A 326 33.13 18.10 -32.38
N GLN A 327 33.55 18.26 -31.13
CA GLN A 327 34.28 19.43 -30.69
C GLN A 327 35.77 19.12 -30.65
N VAL A 328 36.58 19.97 -31.27
CA VAL A 328 38.03 19.94 -31.14
C VAL A 328 38.39 20.75 -29.90
N PHE A 329 39.23 20.20 -29.02
CA PHE A 329 39.77 20.95 -27.89
C PHE A 329 40.78 21.98 -28.43
N ASN A 330 40.30 23.19 -28.71
CA ASN A 330 41.09 24.35 -29.14
C ASN A 330 40.62 25.63 -28.40
N ASP A 331 41.22 26.78 -28.69
CA ASP A 331 40.90 28.06 -28.03
C ASP A 331 39.45 28.55 -28.26
N ASP A 332 38.71 27.92 -29.17
CA ASP A 332 37.29 28.19 -29.44
C ASP A 332 36.36 27.10 -28.89
N TYR A 333 36.86 26.25 -27.98
CA TYR A 333 36.05 25.23 -27.30
C TYR A 333 34.88 25.89 -26.57
N ARG A 334 33.65 25.43 -26.85
CA ARG A 334 32.43 25.92 -26.21
C ARG A 334 31.66 24.78 -25.60
N ILE A 335 31.16 24.98 -24.39
CA ILE A 335 30.40 23.96 -23.68
C ILE A 335 28.94 24.01 -24.16
N PRO A 336 28.42 22.94 -24.79
CA PRO A 336 27.04 22.87 -25.23
C PRO A 336 26.12 22.63 -24.04
N VAL A 337 25.10 23.47 -23.89
CA VAL A 337 24.08 23.37 -22.86
C VAL A 337 22.72 23.34 -23.53
N LEU A 338 21.97 22.26 -23.31
CA LEU A 338 20.61 22.11 -23.82
C LEU A 338 19.63 22.72 -22.80
N VAL A 339 18.83 23.68 -23.25
CA VAL A 339 17.80 24.33 -22.43
C VAL A 339 16.43 24.14 -23.07
N ARG A 340 15.41 24.11 -22.22
CA ARG A 340 14.00 24.02 -22.59
C ARG A 340 13.33 25.33 -22.27
N ILE A 341 12.78 25.99 -23.28
CA ILE A 341 11.82 27.07 -23.08
C ILE A 341 10.45 26.42 -22.95
N GLU A 342 9.66 26.85 -21.96
CA GLU A 342 8.36 26.28 -21.62
C GLU A 342 7.28 27.36 -21.85
N PRO A 343 6.74 27.52 -23.08
CA PRO A 343 5.88 28.65 -23.45
C PRO A 343 4.63 28.80 -22.59
N GLU A 344 4.12 27.69 -22.08
CA GLU A 344 2.94 27.65 -21.20
C GLU A 344 3.10 28.47 -19.93
N ARG A 345 4.34 28.64 -19.43
CA ARG A 345 4.63 29.54 -18.30
C ARG A 345 4.29 31.00 -18.59
N LEU A 346 4.33 31.38 -19.87
CA LEU A 346 4.10 32.74 -20.33
C LEU A 346 2.68 32.96 -20.83
N LYS A 347 1.93 31.90 -21.18
CA LYS A 347 0.54 32.01 -21.69
C LYS A 347 -0.36 32.75 -20.71
N ALA A 348 -0.20 32.52 -19.40
CA ALA A 348 -0.95 33.21 -18.36
C ALA A 348 -0.64 34.72 -18.27
N GLN A 349 0.53 35.16 -18.73
CA GLN A 349 0.98 36.57 -18.66
C GLN A 349 0.91 37.31 -20.00
N LEU A 350 1.06 36.61 -21.13
CA LEU A 350 1.16 37.18 -22.47
C LEU A 350 -0.10 36.94 -23.34
N GLY A 351 -1.06 36.14 -22.86
CA GLY A 351 -2.29 35.79 -23.58
C GLY A 351 -2.14 34.57 -24.50
N GLU A 352 -3.28 33.94 -24.86
CA GLU A 352 -3.34 32.63 -25.54
C GLU A 352 -2.66 32.58 -26.93
N ASN A 353 -2.43 33.73 -27.58
CA ASN A 353 -1.99 33.80 -28.99
C ASN A 353 -0.53 34.23 -29.20
N ALA A 354 0.30 34.25 -28.16
CA ALA A 354 1.70 34.64 -28.30
C ALA A 354 2.56 33.47 -28.85
N ASP A 355 3.03 33.58 -30.10
CA ASP A 355 4.06 32.69 -30.64
C ASP A 355 5.42 33.05 -30.00
N VAL A 356 5.70 32.41 -28.86
CA VAL A 356 6.93 32.60 -28.07
C VAL A 356 8.17 32.24 -28.91
N GLY A 357 8.10 31.25 -29.80
CA GLY A 357 9.22 30.82 -30.63
C GLY A 357 9.61 31.89 -31.66
N ALA A 358 8.62 32.45 -32.36
CA ALA A 358 8.85 33.54 -33.30
C ALA A 358 9.39 34.80 -32.58
N HIS A 359 8.84 35.11 -31.40
CA HIS A 359 9.26 36.27 -30.62
C HIS A 359 10.71 36.13 -30.11
N LEU A 360 11.09 34.96 -29.60
CA LEU A 360 12.48 34.69 -29.18
C LEU A 360 13.45 34.78 -30.36
N THR A 361 13.07 34.28 -31.52
CA THR A 361 13.89 34.37 -32.74
C THR A 361 14.14 35.82 -33.14
N GLU A 362 13.13 36.67 -33.04
CA GLU A 362 13.26 38.11 -33.29
C GLU A 362 14.12 38.81 -32.22
N LEU A 363 13.96 38.46 -30.95
CA LEU A 363 14.80 38.98 -29.87
C LEU A 363 16.28 38.59 -30.04
N LEU A 364 16.57 37.38 -30.52
CA LEU A 364 17.94 36.94 -30.85
C LEU A 364 18.59 37.81 -31.93
N LYS A 365 17.83 38.18 -32.98
CA LYS A 365 18.26 39.13 -34.02
C LYS A 365 18.51 40.53 -33.45
N ARG A 366 17.71 40.94 -32.46
CA ARG A 366 17.86 42.21 -31.74
C ARG A 366 18.91 42.19 -30.63
N GLY A 367 19.66 41.09 -30.50
CA GLY A 367 20.81 41.02 -29.59
C GLY A 367 20.54 40.34 -28.25
N LEU A 368 19.45 39.57 -28.09
CA LEU A 368 19.28 38.69 -26.93
C LEU A 368 20.48 37.74 -26.83
N ARG A 369 21.09 37.66 -25.65
CA ARG A 369 22.22 36.78 -25.34
C ARG A 369 21.97 36.07 -24.03
N ALA A 370 22.44 34.84 -23.93
CA ALA A 370 22.48 34.10 -22.68
C ALA A 370 23.76 34.46 -21.91
N SER A 371 23.65 34.55 -20.60
CA SER A 371 24.78 34.72 -19.67
C SER A 371 24.53 33.83 -18.47
N SER A 372 25.55 33.14 -17.98
CA SER A 372 25.48 32.47 -16.69
C SER A 372 25.84 33.47 -15.59
N GLY A 373 25.09 33.52 -14.49
CA GLY A 373 25.38 34.44 -13.40
C GLY A 373 24.98 33.87 -12.04
N ASN A 374 25.82 34.08 -11.03
CA ASN A 374 25.47 34.22 -9.60
C ASN A 374 26.73 34.62 -8.80
N LEU A 375 26.63 35.64 -7.94
CA LEU A 375 27.76 36.18 -7.16
C LEU A 375 27.77 35.71 -5.69
N VAL A 376 26.68 35.07 -5.19
CA VAL A 376 26.51 34.85 -3.74
C VAL A 376 26.57 33.37 -3.33
N THR A 377 26.05 32.43 -4.14
CA THR A 377 26.00 31.00 -3.77
C THR A 377 26.84 30.08 -4.68
N GLY A 378 27.43 30.60 -5.76
CA GLY A 378 28.18 29.82 -6.75
C GLY A 378 27.34 28.91 -7.67
N ALA A 379 26.01 28.86 -7.49
CA ALA A 379 25.10 28.14 -8.38
C ALA A 379 24.68 29.02 -9.55
N LEU A 380 24.91 28.59 -10.79
CA LEU A 380 24.54 29.34 -12.00
C LEU A 380 23.08 29.03 -12.39
N TYR A 381 22.38 30.05 -12.89
CA TYR A 381 21.07 29.95 -13.55
C TYR A 381 21.16 30.43 -14.99
#